data_AF-A0A101MAZ6-F1
#
_entry.id   AF-A0A101MAZ6-F1
#
_cell.length_a   1.000
_cell.length_b   1.000
_cell.length_c   1.000
_cell.angle_alpha   90.00
_cell.angle_beta   90.00
_cell.angle_gamma   90.00
#
_symmetry.space_group_name_H-M   'P 1'
#
loop_
_entity.id
_entity.type
_entity.pdbx_description
1 polymer ?
#
loop_
_entity_poly.entity_id
_entity_poly.type
_entity_poly.pdbx_seq_one_letter_code
_entity_poly.pdbx_strand_id
1 'polypeptide(L)'
;MIIKQYTDEAGLTHLTIDSKSGSGLPGSTENRLLNNETRHANHPLFGKITGRTSWVNLADLPSPWLADGWEQSTTRAILMTTEHLDIDGVSRFTIPGAKDQVGAKWRGIGRS
;
A
#
# COMPACT_ATOMS: atom_id res chain seq x y z
N MET A 1 -2.90 11.57 2.49
CA MET A 1 -3.39 10.28 1.95
C MET A 1 -4.56 9.82 2.79
N ILE A 2 -5.62 9.32 2.16
CA ILE A 2 -6.76 8.69 2.84
C ILE A 2 -6.88 7.26 2.31
N ILE A 3 -7.06 6.29 3.19
CA ILE A 3 -7.29 4.89 2.81
C ILE A 3 -8.70 4.52 3.24
N LYS A 4 -9.50 4.04 2.30
CA LYS A 4 -10.82 3.47 2.54
C LYS A 4 -10.74 1.97 2.33
N GLN A 5 -11.43 1.22 3.17
CA GLN A 5 -11.49 -0.23 3.09
C GLN A 5 -12.93 -0.70 3.16
N TYR A 6 -13.24 -1.72 2.38
CA TYR A 6 -14.46 -2.52 2.57
C TYR A 6 -14.18 -3.98 2.19
N THR A 7 -15.02 -4.88 2.67
CA THR A 7 -15.03 -6.28 2.25
C THR A 7 -16.27 -6.51 1.41
N ASP A 8 -16.12 -7.14 0.25
CA ASP A 8 -17.25 -7.45 -0.63
C ASP A 8 -17.99 -8.74 -0.19
N GLU A 9 -19.05 -9.07 -0.92
CA GLU A 9 -19.87 -10.26 -0.66
C GLU A 9 -19.10 -11.58 -0.86
N ALA A 10 -18.01 -11.56 -1.63
CA ALA A 10 -17.12 -12.70 -1.84
C ALA A 10 -16.04 -12.83 -0.75
N GLY A 11 -16.02 -11.93 0.24
CA GLY A 11 -15.04 -11.92 1.33
C GLY A 11 -13.70 -11.31 0.93
N LEU A 12 -13.59 -10.66 -0.23
CA LEU A 12 -12.37 -9.98 -0.66
C LEU A 12 -12.30 -8.58 -0.07
N THR A 13 -11.15 -8.24 0.50
CA THR A 13 -10.89 -6.89 1.01
C THR A 13 -10.41 -5.98 -0.11
N HIS A 14 -11.16 -4.90 -0.32
CA HIS A 14 -10.86 -3.82 -1.24
C HIS A 14 -10.28 -2.63 -0.49
N LEU A 15 -9.26 -2.01 -1.07
CA LEU A 15 -8.61 -0.81 -0.58
C LEU A 15 -8.66 0.26 -1.65
N THR A 16 -9.20 1.43 -1.32
CA THR A 16 -9.13 2.63 -2.16
C THR A 16 -8.21 3.64 -1.47
N ILE A 17 -7.15 4.02 -2.16
CA ILE A 17 -6.12 4.93 -1.65
C ILE A 17 -6.22 6.23 -2.43
N ASP A 18 -6.67 7.27 -1.74
CA ASP A 18 -6.76 8.62 -2.27
C ASP A 18 -5.52 9.42 -1.83
N SER A 19 -4.62 9.65 -2.78
CA SER A 19 -3.39 10.42 -2.61
C SER A 19 -3.59 11.84 -3.12
N LYS A 20 -3.60 12.80 -2.19
CA LYS A 20 -3.52 14.23 -2.53
C LYS A 20 -2.06 14.61 -2.69
N SER A 21 -1.71 15.15 -3.83
CA SER A 21 -0.43 15.83 -4.07
C SER A 21 -0.52 17.30 -3.61
N GLY A 22 0.60 17.81 -3.08
CA GLY A 22 0.77 19.25 -2.84
C GLY A 22 1.12 19.99 -4.13
N SER A 23 1.04 21.33 -4.07
CA SER A 23 1.63 22.23 -5.08
C SER A 23 1.08 22.09 -6.52
N GLY A 24 -0.22 21.83 -6.68
CA GLY A 24 -0.89 21.88 -7.99
C GLY A 24 -0.67 20.67 -8.90
N LEU A 25 0.05 19.64 -8.45
CA LEU A 25 0.16 18.37 -9.15
C LEU A 25 -1.18 17.59 -9.09
N PRO A 26 -1.51 16.76 -10.09
CA PRO A 26 -2.67 15.88 -10.02
C PRO A 26 -2.50 14.85 -8.90
N GLY A 27 -3.55 14.69 -8.08
CA GLY A 27 -3.64 13.58 -7.14
C GLY A 27 -3.81 12.25 -7.88
N SER A 28 -3.79 11.16 -7.13
CA SER A 28 -4.08 9.84 -7.66
C SER A 28 -5.01 9.06 -6.75
N THR A 29 -5.86 8.25 -7.37
CA THR A 29 -6.68 7.24 -6.69
C THR A 29 -6.24 5.88 -7.17
N GLU A 30 -5.90 5.00 -6.23
CA GLU A 30 -5.52 3.63 -6.52
C GLU A 30 -6.51 2.66 -5.86
N ASN A 31 -7.01 1.71 -6.64
CA ASN A 31 -7.88 0.64 -6.17
C ASN A 31 -7.08 -0.66 -6.12
N ARG A 32 -7.05 -1.31 -4.94
CA ARG A 32 -6.30 -2.54 -4.70
C ARG A 32 -7.20 -3.60 -4.08
N LEU A 33 -6.91 -4.85 -4.39
CA LEU A 33 -7.51 -6.01 -3.71
C LEU A 33 -6.43 -6.74 -2.92
N LEU A 34 -6.80 -7.14 -1.71
CA LEU A 34 -5.93 -7.88 -0.80
C LEU A 34 -5.96 -9.38 -1.11
N ASN A 35 -5.53 -9.74 -2.32
CA ASN A 35 -5.55 -11.12 -2.81
C ASN A 35 -4.22 -11.59 -3.41
N ASN A 36 -3.15 -10.80 -3.24
CA ASN A 36 -1.81 -11.09 -3.73
C ASN A 36 -1.68 -11.22 -5.26
N GLU A 37 -2.72 -10.85 -6.03
CA GLU A 37 -2.65 -10.84 -7.49
C GLU A 37 -2.00 -9.56 -8.01
N THR A 38 -1.20 -9.72 -9.06
CA THR A 38 -0.60 -8.62 -9.79
C THR A 38 -1.64 -7.90 -10.64
N ARG A 39 -1.65 -6.57 -10.60
CA ARG A 39 -2.51 -5.71 -11.42
C ARG A 39 -1.73 -4.60 -12.08
N HIS A 40 -2.15 -4.18 -13.26
CA HIS A 40 -1.50 -3.10 -14.01
C HIS A 40 -2.38 -1.86 -14.00
N ALA A 41 -1.76 -0.69 -13.93
CA ALA A 41 -2.44 0.59 -14.04
C ALA A 41 -1.52 1.62 -14.72
N ASN A 42 -2.09 2.74 -15.14
CA ASN A 42 -1.33 3.88 -15.64
C ASN A 42 -1.49 5.05 -14.65
N HIS A 43 -0.41 5.39 -13.95
CA HIS A 43 -0.37 6.44 -12.95
C HIS A 43 -0.21 7.82 -13.62
N PRO A 44 -1.00 8.84 -13.22
CA PRO A 44 -0.97 10.16 -13.88
C PRO A 44 0.41 10.85 -13.92
N LEU A 45 1.27 10.58 -12.95
CA LEU A 45 2.61 11.18 -12.84
C LEU A 45 3.76 10.25 -13.23
N PHE A 46 3.55 8.94 -13.19
CA PHE A 46 4.66 7.96 -13.24
C PHE A 46 4.48 6.90 -14.34
N GLY A 47 3.45 7.04 -15.17
CA GLY A 47 3.21 6.13 -16.28
C GLY A 47 2.80 4.73 -15.80
N LYS A 48 3.25 3.70 -16.52
CA LYS A 48 2.88 2.31 -16.27
C LYS A 48 3.38 1.85 -14.90
N ILE A 49 2.45 1.31 -14.13
CA ILE A 49 2.73 0.71 -12.83
C ILE A 49 2.15 -0.70 -12.74
N THR A 50 2.81 -1.53 -11.93
CA THR A 50 2.35 -2.85 -11.56
C THR A 50 2.24 -2.94 -10.05
N GLY A 51 1.10 -3.42 -9.57
CA GLY A 51 0.71 -3.39 -8.17
C GLY A 51 0.37 -4.76 -7.62
N ARG A 52 0.72 -5.01 -6.36
CA ARG A 52 0.31 -6.20 -5.61
C ARG A 52 0.04 -5.85 -4.15
N THR A 53 -0.98 -6.46 -3.57
CA THR A 53 -1.38 -6.21 -2.18
C THR A 53 -1.71 -7.53 -1.48
N SER A 54 -1.07 -7.76 -0.33
CA SER A 54 -1.20 -9.02 0.41
C SER A 54 -1.05 -8.83 1.92
N TRP A 55 -1.54 -9.80 2.67
CA TRP A 55 -1.15 -9.95 4.06
C TRP A 55 0.23 -10.57 4.16
N VAL A 56 1.06 -10.04 5.05
CA VAL A 56 2.38 -10.59 5.36
C VAL A 56 2.59 -10.62 6.86
N ASN A 57 3.42 -11.54 7.35
CA ASN A 57 3.94 -11.44 8.71
C ASN A 57 5.02 -10.35 8.73
N LEU A 58 5.15 -9.63 9.85
CA LEU A 58 6.19 -8.60 9.98
C LEU A 58 7.60 -9.18 9.82
N ALA A 59 7.80 -10.44 10.23
CA ALA A 59 9.08 -11.14 10.08
C ALA A 59 9.44 -11.45 8.62
N ASP A 60 8.46 -11.51 7.72
CA ASP A 60 8.65 -11.82 6.30
C ASP A 60 8.85 -10.55 5.45
N LEU A 61 8.88 -9.37 6.08
CA LEU A 61 9.03 -8.11 5.38
C LEU A 61 10.45 -7.98 4.80
N PRO A 62 10.58 -7.42 3.57
CA PRO A 62 11.87 -7.36 2.88
C PRO A 62 12.85 -6.33 3.47
N SER A 63 12.42 -5.55 4.47
CA SER A 63 13.26 -4.54 5.13
C SER A 63 12.82 -4.35 6.58
N PRO A 64 13.76 -4.27 7.54
CA PRO A 64 13.45 -3.94 8.94
C PRO A 64 12.70 -2.61 9.09
N TRP A 65 12.92 -1.66 8.18
CA TRP A 65 12.24 -0.37 8.19
C TRP A 65 10.72 -0.49 8.01
N LEU A 66 10.25 -1.50 7.27
CA LEU A 66 8.82 -1.78 7.11
C LEU A 66 8.21 -2.44 8.36
N ALA A 67 9.06 -3.08 9.19
CA ALA A 67 8.69 -3.75 10.43
C ALA A 67 8.92 -2.88 11.67
N ASP A 68 9.43 -1.65 11.52
CA ASP A 68 9.73 -0.74 12.62
C ASP A 68 8.53 0.14 13.01
N GLY A 69 8.47 0.51 14.29
CA GLY A 69 7.44 1.41 14.84
C GLY A 69 6.04 0.81 14.97
N TRP A 70 5.90 -0.50 14.83
CA TRP A 70 4.68 -1.24 15.16
C TRP A 70 4.56 -1.50 16.66
N GLU A 71 3.34 -1.63 17.16
CA GLU A 71 3.10 -2.10 18.53
C GLU A 71 3.68 -3.51 18.72
N GLN A 72 4.24 -3.81 19.89
CA GLN A 72 4.96 -5.07 20.14
C GLN A 72 4.13 -6.33 19.88
N SER A 73 2.80 -6.25 20.00
CA SER A 73 1.87 -7.35 19.75
C SER A 73 1.49 -7.54 18.28
N THR A 74 1.92 -6.63 17.39
CA THR A 74 1.59 -6.70 15.96
C THR A 74 2.45 -7.76 15.30
N THR A 75 1.81 -8.74 14.68
CA THR A 75 2.52 -9.85 14.00
C THR A 75 2.31 -9.85 12.49
N ARG A 76 1.29 -9.15 11.99
CA ARG A 76 0.90 -9.11 10.58
C ARG A 76 0.55 -7.70 10.13
N ALA A 77 0.82 -7.42 8.86
CA ALA A 77 0.46 -6.17 8.21
C ALA A 77 -0.01 -6.44 6.77
N ILE A 78 -0.64 -5.43 6.17
CA ILE A 78 -0.90 -5.40 4.74
C ILE A 78 0.31 -4.78 4.07
N LEU A 79 0.95 -5.51 3.15
CA LEU A 79 2.01 -5.01 2.28
C LEU A 79 1.44 -4.66 0.92
N MET A 80 1.71 -3.43 0.49
CA MET A 80 1.42 -2.92 -0.84
C MET A 80 2.74 -2.67 -1.55
N THR A 81 2.91 -3.29 -2.71
CA THR A 81 4.07 -3.07 -3.58
C THR A 81 3.58 -2.45 -4.89
N THR A 82 4.27 -1.40 -5.33
CA THR A 82 4.06 -0.78 -6.64
C THR A 82 5.41 -0.68 -7.34
N GLU A 83 5.52 -1.30 -8.51
CA GLU A 83 6.65 -1.19 -9.43
C GLU A 83 6.29 -0.19 -10.51
N HIS A 84 7.13 0.80 -10.71
CA HIS A 84 7.01 1.85 -11.72
C HIS A 84 7.88 1.49 -12.92
N LEU A 85 7.23 1.00 -13.98
CA LEU A 85 7.91 0.37 -15.12
C LEU A 85 8.57 1.38 -16.06
N ASP A 86 8.08 2.62 -16.09
CA ASP A 86 8.61 3.66 -16.99
C ASP A 86 9.76 4.47 -16.35
N ILE A 87 10.00 4.31 -15.05
CA ILE A 87 11.04 5.05 -14.29
C ILE A 87 11.92 4.13 -13.42
N ASP A 88 11.83 2.82 -13.61
CA ASP A 88 12.59 1.78 -12.89
C ASP A 88 12.59 1.95 -11.35
N GLY A 89 11.42 2.28 -10.80
CA GLY A 89 11.25 2.53 -9.36
C GLY A 89 10.40 1.46 -8.67
N VAL A 90 10.73 1.13 -7.42
CA VAL A 90 9.86 0.26 -6.59
C VAL A 90 9.49 0.98 -5.30
N SER A 91 8.18 1.04 -5.04
CA SER A 91 7.62 1.60 -3.82
C SER A 91 6.95 0.49 -3.01
N ARG A 92 7.28 0.41 -1.72
CA ARG A 92 6.67 -0.53 -0.77
C ARG A 92 6.11 0.20 0.42
N PHE A 93 4.92 -0.18 0.83
CA PHE A 93 4.21 0.43 1.95
C PHE A 93 3.52 -0.65 2.77
N THR A 94 3.60 -0.52 4.09
CA THR A 94 2.85 -1.37 5.03
C THR A 94 1.80 -0.54 5.76
N ILE A 95 0.60 -1.09 5.91
CA ILE A 95 -0.49 -0.46 6.69
C ILE A 95 -1.06 -1.44 7.72
N PRO A 96 -1.64 -0.94 8.83
CA PRO A 96 -2.18 -1.79 9.87
C PRO A 96 -3.25 -2.71 9.30
N GLY A 97 -3.29 -3.94 9.79
CA GLY A 97 -4.37 -4.86 9.49
C GLY A 97 -5.68 -4.35 10.08
N ALA A 98 -6.63 -3.96 9.24
CA ALA A 98 -7.87 -3.36 9.69
C ALA A 98 -8.73 -4.35 10.48
N LYS A 99 -8.75 -4.18 11.80
CA LYS A 99 -10.00 -4.33 12.54
C LYS A 99 -10.47 -3.01 13.14
N ASP A 100 -9.55 -2.13 13.51
CA ASP A 100 -9.86 -0.80 14.00
C ASP A 100 -8.68 0.11 13.65
N GLN A 101 -8.93 1.36 13.21
CA GLN A 101 -8.21 2.57 13.67
C GLN A 101 -8.38 3.76 12.70
N VAL A 102 -9.01 4.81 13.24
CA VAL A 102 -8.72 6.21 12.95
C VAL A 102 -7.30 6.50 13.44
N GLY A 103 -6.39 6.96 12.56
CA GLY A 103 -5.05 7.43 12.97
C GLY A 103 -3.82 6.66 12.48
N ALA A 104 -3.92 5.89 11.38
CA ALA A 104 -2.77 5.17 10.82
C ALA A 104 -1.58 6.10 10.52
N LYS A 105 -0.43 5.86 11.17
CA LYS A 105 0.82 6.56 10.89
C LYS A 105 1.37 6.13 9.52
N TRP A 106 1.55 7.12 8.65
CA TRP A 106 2.17 6.98 7.34
C TRP A 106 3.70 6.90 7.46
N ARG A 107 4.32 5.89 6.86
CA ARG A 107 5.76 5.86 6.60
C ARG A 107 6.02 5.40 5.15
N GLY A 108 6.47 6.33 4.31
CA GLY A 108 7.11 6.15 2.99
C GLY A 108 8.43 6.95 3.02
N ILE A 109 9.57 6.63 2.40
CA ILE A 109 9.96 5.80 1.24
C ILE A 109 11.36 5.26 1.56
N GLY A 110 11.63 3.97 1.37
CA GLY A 110 12.99 3.42 1.38
C GLY A 110 13.49 3.26 -0.06
N ARG A 111 14.52 4.01 -0.46
CA ARG A 111 15.24 3.73 -1.71
C ARG A 111 16.12 2.49 -1.46
N SER A 112 15.89 1.43 -2.24
CA SER A 112 16.86 0.34 -2.44
C SER A 112 17.72 0.64 -3.66
#